data_AF-A0A0S8DY07-F1
#
_entry.id   AF-A0A0S8DY07-F1
#
_cell.length_a   1.000
_cell.length_b   1.000
_cell.length_c   1.000
_cell.angle_alpha   90.00
_cell.angle_beta   90.00
_cell.angle_gamma   90.00
#
_symmetry.space_group_name_H-M   'P 1'
#
loop_
_entity.id
_entity.type
_entity.pdbx_description
1 polymer ?
#
loop_
_entity_poly.entity_id
_entity_poly.type
_entity_poly.pdbx_seq_one_letter_code
_entity_poly.pdbx_strand_id
1 'polypeptide(L)'
;MDFEQTRAENDELLLGKIDRVASGTDVDALEPFARAYLGLFLDIDSNIAPRDRIALLANPTLAAAVVDGFAAALERLELPTPAEIGTALVRGEPFIQGFIVLAGMDIVSQRAPSAMLDLGDKTLAAALCFHYANSTYHADAWLRQLLRAHPRLGARTLLEFWEPQMRAHLDALPGLSELLADGSLDGVLKEVLIPLLERWQDCTWRTQRALLLAALRHVDHAVLATAVSKRLAKLPREQIRKYTYWLATAFLLQPERYAADLQPFCGRSKEKLLPLLDFVVAVLADEQGFKLRLPPLAVAELLNVIAPRFAPQQDRYGQLCENTQKVLSLFERLAVETSPEARDAVEMLRSVRVMGIYSDTLEDIARRQARAGPTEH
;
A
#
# COMPACT_ATOMS: atom_id res chain seq x y z
N MET A 1 -37.77 10.57 -5.63
CA MET A 1 -37.82 10.82 -7.09
C MET A 1 -39.07 10.16 -7.70
N ASP A 2 -39.77 10.83 -8.61
CA ASP A 2 -40.78 10.20 -9.48
C ASP A 2 -40.07 9.73 -10.77
N PHE A 3 -39.81 8.43 -10.85
CA PHE A 3 -39.05 7.85 -11.97
C PHE A 3 -39.81 7.90 -13.30
N GLU A 4 -41.15 7.89 -13.29
CA GLU A 4 -41.92 7.97 -14.53
C GLU A 4 -41.80 9.36 -15.15
N GLN A 5 -41.94 10.40 -14.32
CA GLN A 5 -41.77 11.78 -14.76
C GLN A 5 -40.34 12.04 -15.24
N THR A 6 -39.33 11.68 -14.44
CA THR A 6 -37.91 11.88 -14.82
C THR A 6 -37.55 11.15 -16.12
N ARG A 7 -38.09 9.95 -16.33
CA ARG A 7 -37.91 9.21 -17.58
C ARG A 7 -38.52 9.94 -18.77
N ALA A 8 -39.76 10.40 -18.65
CA ALA A 8 -40.44 11.11 -19.73
C ALA A 8 -39.68 12.39 -20.13
N GLU A 9 -39.19 13.16 -19.15
CA GLU A 9 -38.41 14.37 -19.37
C GLU A 9 -37.07 14.08 -20.09
N ASN A 10 -36.34 13.04 -19.64
CA ASN A 10 -35.10 12.63 -20.28
C ASN A 10 -35.31 12.15 -21.72
N ASP A 11 -36.37 11.37 -21.94
CA ASP A 11 -36.71 10.85 -23.27
C ASP A 11 -37.06 11.98 -24.25
N GLU A 12 -37.89 12.93 -23.84
CA GLU A 12 -38.25 14.10 -24.65
C GLU A 12 -37.01 14.92 -25.03
N LEU A 13 -36.10 15.11 -24.07
CA LEU A 13 -34.90 15.93 -24.26
C LEU A 13 -33.83 15.26 -25.14
N LEU A 14 -33.64 13.95 -24.99
CA LEU A 14 -32.44 13.26 -25.49
C LEU A 14 -32.68 12.35 -26.69
N LEU A 15 -33.91 11.90 -26.96
CA LEU A 15 -34.18 11.05 -28.14
C LEU A 15 -33.83 11.74 -29.46
N GLY A 16 -34.03 13.05 -29.58
CA GLY A 16 -33.63 13.83 -30.75
C GLY A 16 -32.12 13.97 -30.94
N LYS A 17 -31.32 13.59 -29.95
CA LYS A 17 -29.85 13.62 -29.95
C LYS A 17 -29.23 12.24 -29.73
N ILE A 18 -30.01 11.17 -29.91
CA ILE A 18 -29.62 9.81 -29.53
C ILE A 18 -28.30 9.35 -30.15
N ASP A 19 -28.02 9.77 -31.39
CA ASP A 19 -26.74 9.45 -32.04
C ASP A 19 -25.54 10.05 -31.31
N ARG A 20 -25.68 11.27 -30.76
CA ARG A 20 -24.62 11.92 -29.98
C ARG A 20 -24.41 11.20 -28.64
N VAL A 21 -25.51 10.81 -27.99
CA VAL A 21 -25.49 10.00 -26.76
C VAL A 21 -24.79 8.66 -27.01
N ALA A 22 -25.27 7.89 -28.00
CA ALA A 22 -24.68 6.61 -28.39
C ALA A 22 -23.22 6.74 -28.85
N SER A 23 -22.84 7.89 -29.42
CA SER A 23 -21.47 8.13 -29.81
C SER A 23 -20.52 8.47 -28.64
N GLY A 24 -21.03 8.70 -27.43
CA GLY A 24 -20.19 9.10 -26.30
C GLY A 24 -19.72 10.55 -26.33
N THR A 25 -20.26 11.40 -27.23
CA THR A 25 -19.80 12.79 -27.40
C THR A 25 -20.63 13.82 -26.63
N ASP A 26 -21.84 13.45 -26.19
CA ASP A 26 -22.71 14.32 -25.38
C ASP A 26 -22.46 14.07 -23.88
N VAL A 27 -21.36 14.63 -23.36
CA VAL A 27 -20.90 14.43 -21.98
C VAL A 27 -21.95 14.85 -20.96
N ASP A 28 -22.57 16.02 -21.16
CA ASP A 28 -23.58 16.56 -20.24
C ASP A 28 -24.82 15.67 -20.19
N ALA A 29 -25.22 15.08 -21.32
CA ALA A 29 -26.32 14.12 -21.36
C ALA A 29 -25.97 12.79 -20.67
N LEU A 30 -24.70 12.35 -20.74
CA LEU A 30 -24.25 11.06 -20.22
C LEU A 30 -23.94 11.07 -18.71
N GLU A 31 -23.49 12.20 -18.16
CA GLU A 31 -23.07 12.29 -16.75
C GLU A 31 -24.14 11.82 -15.74
N PRO A 32 -25.42 12.24 -15.85
CA PRO A 32 -26.42 11.83 -14.88
C PRO A 32 -26.64 10.32 -14.89
N PHE A 33 -26.68 9.71 -16.09
CA PHE A 33 -26.82 8.26 -16.19
C PHE A 33 -25.59 7.51 -15.68
N ALA A 34 -24.38 8.06 -15.85
CA ALA A 34 -23.16 7.44 -15.34
C ALA A 34 -23.17 7.43 -13.81
N ARG A 35 -23.65 8.51 -13.19
CA ARG A 35 -23.84 8.58 -11.74
C ARG A 35 -24.91 7.62 -11.24
N ALA A 36 -26.01 7.47 -11.97
CA ALA A 36 -27.01 6.43 -11.68
C ALA A 36 -26.40 5.03 -11.75
N TYR A 37 -25.66 4.74 -12.82
CA TYR A 37 -24.96 3.47 -13.02
C TYR A 37 -24.04 3.15 -11.84
N LEU A 38 -23.26 4.13 -11.38
CA LEU A 38 -22.31 4.02 -10.26
C LEU A 38 -22.96 4.08 -8.87
N GLY A 39 -24.30 4.19 -8.78
CA GLY A 39 -25.03 4.18 -7.51
C GLY A 39 -24.88 5.46 -6.68
N LEU A 40 -24.70 6.60 -7.33
CA LEU A 40 -24.42 7.89 -6.67
C LEU A 40 -25.68 8.73 -6.37
N PHE A 41 -26.87 8.24 -6.69
CA PHE A 41 -28.14 8.89 -6.32
C PHE A 41 -28.72 8.25 -5.06
N LEU A 42 -29.04 9.07 -4.05
CA LEU A 42 -29.67 8.61 -2.81
C LEU A 42 -31.06 8.01 -3.04
N ASP A 43 -31.78 8.51 -4.04
CA ASP A 43 -33.14 8.09 -4.36
C ASP A 43 -33.20 6.77 -5.15
N ILE A 44 -32.07 6.26 -5.63
CA ILE A 44 -31.97 5.00 -6.38
C ILE A 44 -31.32 3.94 -5.48
N ASP A 45 -32.01 2.83 -5.24
CA ASP A 45 -31.48 1.72 -4.46
C ASP A 45 -30.19 1.17 -5.10
N SER A 46 -29.09 1.21 -4.34
CA SER A 46 -27.79 0.69 -4.75
C SER A 46 -27.74 -0.84 -4.82
N ASN A 47 -28.79 -1.56 -4.44
CA ASN A 47 -28.91 -3.00 -4.68
C ASN A 47 -29.45 -3.33 -6.08
N ILE A 48 -30.04 -2.36 -6.78
CA ILE A 48 -30.45 -2.54 -8.19
C ILE A 48 -29.20 -2.70 -9.05
N ALA A 49 -29.22 -3.59 -10.04
CA ALA A 49 -28.07 -3.80 -10.91
C ALA A 49 -27.73 -2.50 -11.69
N PRO A 50 -26.44 -2.19 -11.93
CA PRO A 50 -26.03 -0.91 -12.53
C PRO A 50 -26.77 -0.50 -13.81
N ARG A 51 -27.01 -1.46 -14.73
CA ARG A 51 -27.76 -1.21 -15.98
C ARG A 51 -29.25 -0.93 -15.74
N ASP A 52 -29.85 -1.61 -14.76
CA ASP A 52 -31.26 -1.43 -14.44
C ASP A 52 -31.52 -0.06 -13.81
N ARG A 53 -30.53 0.53 -13.13
CA ARG A 53 -30.61 1.92 -12.65
C ARG A 53 -30.73 2.93 -13.79
N ILE A 54 -30.11 2.68 -14.94
CA ILE A 54 -30.28 3.52 -16.14
C ILE A 54 -31.73 3.39 -16.67
N ALA A 55 -32.27 2.17 -16.70
CA ALA A 55 -33.64 1.91 -17.17
C ALA A 55 -34.72 2.57 -16.29
N LEU A 56 -34.39 2.95 -15.05
CA LEU A 56 -35.28 3.80 -14.25
C LEU A 56 -35.44 5.20 -14.85
N LEU A 57 -34.38 5.73 -15.47
CA LEU A 57 -34.25 7.11 -15.91
C LEU A 57 -34.46 7.33 -17.42
N ALA A 58 -34.55 6.25 -18.21
CA ALA A 58 -34.66 6.33 -19.67
C ALA A 58 -35.52 5.18 -20.23
N ASN A 59 -36.20 5.40 -21.36
CA ASN A 59 -36.82 4.28 -22.08
C ASN A 59 -35.76 3.30 -22.64
N PRO A 60 -36.15 2.10 -23.08
CA PRO A 60 -35.20 1.08 -23.54
C PRO A 60 -34.28 1.55 -24.67
N THR A 61 -34.76 2.39 -25.58
CA THR A 61 -33.99 2.90 -26.72
C THR A 61 -32.90 3.86 -26.25
N LEU A 62 -33.26 4.84 -25.39
CA LEU A 62 -32.30 5.78 -24.83
C LEU A 62 -31.33 5.08 -23.86
N ALA A 63 -31.80 4.15 -23.04
CA ALA A 63 -30.97 3.39 -22.12
C ALA A 63 -29.89 2.58 -22.86
N ALA A 64 -30.24 1.94 -23.98
CA ALA A 64 -29.27 1.24 -24.84
C ALA A 64 -28.22 2.21 -25.41
N ALA A 65 -28.67 3.37 -25.93
CA ALA A 65 -27.78 4.40 -26.44
C ALA A 65 -26.83 4.94 -25.36
N VAL A 66 -27.29 5.14 -24.14
CA VAL A 66 -26.45 5.57 -23.00
C VAL A 66 -25.35 4.54 -22.70
N VAL A 67 -25.70 3.25 -22.63
CA VAL A 67 -24.74 2.17 -22.36
C VAL A 67 -23.67 2.09 -23.44
N ASP A 68 -24.06 2.22 -24.72
CA ASP A 68 -23.10 2.24 -25.83
C ASP A 68 -22.27 3.53 -25.83
N GLY A 69 -22.88 4.65 -25.43
CA GLY A 69 -22.22 5.94 -25.23
C GLY A 69 -21.09 5.89 -24.21
N PHE A 70 -21.29 5.21 -23.07
CA PHE A 70 -20.22 5.03 -22.07
C PHE A 70 -19.02 4.28 -22.62
N ALA A 71 -19.26 3.20 -23.37
CA ALA A 71 -18.18 2.43 -23.97
C ALA A 71 -17.46 3.25 -25.06
N ALA A 72 -18.21 3.93 -25.92
CA ALA A 72 -17.65 4.76 -27.00
C ALA A 72 -16.85 5.97 -26.49
N ALA A 73 -17.25 6.52 -25.34
CA ALA A 73 -16.57 7.65 -24.70
C ALA A 73 -15.11 7.36 -24.35
N LEU A 74 -14.76 6.10 -24.04
CA LEU A 74 -13.39 5.70 -23.68
C LEU A 74 -12.36 5.98 -24.78
N GLU A 75 -12.78 6.00 -26.05
CA GLU A 75 -11.91 6.25 -27.20
C GLU A 75 -12.04 7.68 -27.76
N ARG A 76 -13.14 8.38 -27.43
CA ARG A 76 -13.51 9.65 -28.08
C ARG A 76 -13.34 10.88 -27.19
N LEU A 77 -13.36 10.71 -25.87
CA LEU A 77 -13.18 11.83 -24.96
C LEU A 77 -11.73 12.25 -24.90
N GLU A 78 -11.51 13.57 -24.91
CA GLU A 78 -10.23 14.14 -24.51
C GLU A 78 -10.10 14.07 -22.99
N LEU A 79 -9.31 13.10 -22.53
CA LEU A 79 -9.14 12.84 -21.11
C LEU A 79 -7.97 13.66 -20.52
N PRO A 80 -8.14 14.20 -19.30
CA PRO A 80 -7.06 14.87 -18.59
C PRO A 80 -5.95 13.88 -18.22
N THR A 81 -4.75 14.41 -18.09
CA THR A 81 -3.56 13.69 -17.62
C THR A 81 -3.69 13.30 -16.14
N PRO A 82 -2.94 12.29 -15.67
CA PRO A 82 -2.88 11.95 -14.26
C PRO A 82 -2.54 13.14 -13.35
N ALA A 83 -1.60 14.01 -13.76
CA ALA A 83 -1.25 15.21 -13.00
C ALA A 83 -2.41 16.22 -12.89
N GLU A 84 -3.18 16.41 -13.97
CA GLU A 84 -4.35 17.30 -13.98
C GLU A 84 -5.46 16.77 -13.07
N ILE A 85 -5.75 15.46 -13.13
CA ILE A 85 -6.73 14.81 -12.23
C ILE A 85 -6.26 14.92 -10.77
N GLY A 86 -4.97 14.70 -10.50
CA GLY A 86 -4.41 14.83 -9.16
C GLY A 86 -4.49 16.26 -8.62
N THR A 87 -4.31 17.27 -9.48
CA THR A 87 -4.43 18.70 -9.12
C THR A 87 -5.88 19.08 -8.83
N ALA A 88 -6.80 18.63 -9.69
CA ALA A 88 -8.24 18.81 -9.52
C ALA A 88 -8.73 18.22 -8.19
N LEU A 89 -8.25 17.03 -7.82
CA LEU A 89 -8.58 16.39 -6.55
C LEU A 89 -8.17 17.25 -5.34
N VAL A 90 -6.96 17.82 -5.35
CA VAL A 90 -6.48 18.72 -4.28
C VAL A 90 -7.35 19.96 -4.15
N ARG A 91 -7.90 20.47 -5.27
CA ARG A 91 -8.77 21.66 -5.29
C ARG A 91 -10.23 21.35 -4.98
N GLY A 92 -10.64 20.08 -4.98
CA GLY A 92 -12.03 19.68 -4.88
C GLY A 92 -12.85 20.01 -6.14
N GLU A 93 -12.22 20.02 -7.31
CA GLU A 93 -12.82 20.37 -8.60
C GLU A 93 -12.91 19.13 -9.51
N PRO A 94 -13.83 18.17 -9.27
CA PRO A 94 -13.84 16.90 -9.99
C PRO A 94 -14.21 17.08 -11.46
N PHE A 95 -13.65 16.21 -12.31
CA PHE A 95 -13.99 16.13 -13.71
C PHE A 95 -15.23 15.26 -13.94
N ILE A 96 -16.27 15.83 -14.54
CA ILE A 96 -17.54 15.14 -14.82
C ILE A 96 -17.35 13.90 -15.70
N GLN A 97 -16.43 13.94 -16.67
CA GLN A 97 -16.14 12.81 -17.53
C GLN A 97 -15.60 11.59 -16.77
N GLY A 98 -15.11 11.77 -15.54
CA GLY A 98 -14.64 10.66 -14.71
C GLY A 98 -15.72 9.63 -14.43
N PHE A 99 -16.97 10.04 -14.21
CA PHE A 99 -18.08 9.10 -13.99
C PHE A 99 -18.38 8.28 -15.25
N ILE A 100 -18.35 8.94 -16.42
CA ILE A 100 -18.60 8.29 -17.72
C ILE A 100 -17.50 7.25 -18.00
N VAL A 101 -16.23 7.61 -17.76
CA VAL A 101 -15.10 6.70 -17.93
C VAL A 101 -15.23 5.47 -17.03
N LEU A 102 -15.57 5.65 -15.75
CA LEU A 102 -15.71 4.53 -14.82
C LEU A 102 -16.85 3.57 -15.23
N ALA A 103 -18.01 4.10 -15.63
CA ALA A 103 -19.11 3.30 -16.14
C ALA A 103 -18.72 2.55 -17.43
N GLY A 104 -18.01 3.23 -18.34
CA GLY A 104 -17.50 2.64 -19.58
C GLY A 104 -16.52 1.48 -19.32
N MET A 105 -15.56 1.67 -18.41
CA MET A 105 -14.58 0.64 -18.03
C MET A 105 -15.25 -0.62 -17.49
N ASP A 106 -16.26 -0.45 -16.62
CA ASP A 106 -17.04 -1.57 -16.09
C ASP A 106 -17.81 -2.31 -17.20
N ILE A 107 -18.47 -1.58 -18.12
CA ILE A 107 -19.19 -2.17 -19.25
C ILE A 107 -18.25 -2.95 -20.18
N VAL A 108 -17.11 -2.37 -20.56
CA VAL A 108 -16.15 -3.02 -21.45
C VAL A 108 -15.53 -4.25 -20.77
N SER A 109 -15.16 -4.14 -19.50
CA SER A 109 -14.63 -5.25 -18.72
C SER A 109 -15.62 -6.42 -18.62
N GLN A 110 -16.91 -6.15 -18.37
CA GLN A 110 -17.94 -7.20 -18.34
C GLN A 110 -18.18 -7.87 -19.69
N ARG A 111 -18.11 -7.11 -20.79
CA ARG A 111 -18.32 -7.64 -22.15
C ARG A 111 -17.12 -8.48 -22.61
N ALA A 112 -15.90 -7.99 -22.37
CA ALA A 112 -14.67 -8.63 -22.80
C ALA A 112 -13.49 -8.19 -21.90
N PRO A 113 -13.18 -8.95 -20.84
CA PRO A 113 -12.15 -8.56 -19.85
C PRO A 113 -10.77 -8.29 -20.46
N SER A 114 -10.40 -8.99 -21.54
CA SER A 114 -9.13 -8.77 -22.24
C SER A 114 -9.13 -7.48 -23.06
N ALA A 115 -10.24 -7.14 -23.72
CA ALA A 115 -10.34 -5.96 -24.58
C ALA A 115 -10.21 -4.65 -23.79
N MET A 116 -10.62 -4.65 -22.52
CA MET A 116 -10.38 -3.52 -21.62
C MET A 116 -8.88 -3.21 -21.48
N LEU A 117 -8.02 -4.23 -21.47
CA LEU A 117 -6.57 -4.06 -21.35
C LEU A 117 -5.91 -3.57 -22.63
N ASP A 118 -6.61 -3.63 -23.76
CA ASP A 118 -6.15 -3.16 -25.08
C ASP A 118 -6.51 -1.68 -25.34
N LEU A 119 -7.24 -1.04 -24.43
CA LEU A 119 -7.50 0.40 -24.47
C LEU A 119 -6.18 1.18 -24.41
N GLY A 120 -6.16 2.38 -25.01
CA GLY A 120 -4.96 3.21 -25.05
C GLY A 120 -4.47 3.62 -23.66
N ASP A 121 -3.15 3.73 -23.49
CA ASP A 121 -2.47 4.14 -22.23
C ASP A 121 -3.09 5.39 -21.60
N LYS A 122 -3.47 6.39 -22.40
CA LYS A 122 -4.10 7.64 -21.92
C LYS A 122 -5.44 7.35 -21.23
N THR A 123 -6.27 6.50 -21.83
CA THR A 123 -7.57 6.10 -21.29
C THR A 123 -7.41 5.28 -20.02
N LEU A 124 -6.54 4.27 -20.05
CA LEU A 124 -6.26 3.42 -18.89
C LEU A 124 -5.70 4.24 -17.71
N ALA A 125 -4.80 5.19 -17.99
CA ALA A 125 -4.23 6.07 -16.97
C ALA A 125 -5.30 6.98 -16.36
N ALA A 126 -6.13 7.62 -17.18
CA ALA A 126 -7.20 8.48 -16.69
C ALA A 126 -8.24 7.69 -15.88
N ALA A 127 -8.64 6.50 -16.34
CA ALA A 127 -9.55 5.61 -15.62
C ALA A 127 -9.02 5.25 -14.22
N LEU A 128 -7.75 4.86 -14.13
CA LEU A 128 -7.08 4.56 -12.86
C LEU A 128 -7.11 5.75 -11.89
N CYS A 129 -6.83 6.96 -12.38
CA CYS A 129 -6.88 8.17 -11.58
C CYS A 129 -8.30 8.52 -11.14
N PHE A 130 -9.29 8.40 -12.04
CA PHE A 130 -10.69 8.67 -11.71
C PHE A 130 -11.26 7.70 -10.69
N HIS A 131 -10.83 6.44 -10.71
CA HIS A 131 -11.22 5.47 -9.69
C HIS A 131 -10.82 5.96 -8.29
N TYR A 132 -9.59 6.45 -8.14
CA TYR A 132 -9.13 6.94 -6.83
C TYR A 132 -9.55 8.38 -6.50
N ALA A 133 -9.88 9.20 -7.51
CA ALA A 133 -10.36 10.56 -7.30
C ALA A 133 -11.86 10.62 -6.97
N ASN A 134 -12.66 9.65 -7.46
CA ASN A 134 -14.11 9.63 -7.26
C ASN A 134 -14.49 8.54 -6.25
N SER A 135 -15.12 8.93 -5.14
CA SER A 135 -15.72 7.97 -4.23
C SER A 135 -17.00 7.41 -4.85
N THR A 136 -17.00 6.14 -5.24
CA THR A 136 -18.19 5.43 -5.73
C THR A 136 -18.49 4.21 -4.85
N TYR A 137 -19.75 3.76 -4.86
CA TYR A 137 -20.17 2.53 -4.19
C TYR A 137 -20.02 1.29 -5.08
N HIS A 138 -19.48 1.47 -6.29
CA HIS A 138 -19.34 0.41 -7.29
C HIS A 138 -18.01 -0.32 -7.12
N ALA A 139 -18.04 -1.65 -7.20
CA ALA A 139 -16.84 -2.47 -7.12
C ALA A 139 -16.18 -2.59 -8.51
N ASP A 140 -15.03 -1.96 -8.68
CA ASP A 140 -14.30 -1.96 -9.94
C ASP A 140 -13.45 -3.24 -10.12
N ALA A 141 -14.07 -4.31 -10.61
CA ALA A 141 -13.39 -5.58 -10.87
C ALA A 141 -12.19 -5.46 -11.85
N TRP A 142 -12.25 -4.48 -12.76
CA TRP A 142 -11.23 -4.23 -13.78
C TRP A 142 -9.92 -3.66 -13.21
N LEU A 143 -9.95 -2.98 -12.05
CA LEU A 143 -8.81 -2.24 -11.51
C LEU A 143 -7.61 -3.14 -11.23
N ARG A 144 -7.82 -4.23 -10.48
CA ARG A 144 -6.75 -5.18 -10.14
C ARG A 144 -6.22 -5.88 -11.38
N GLN A 145 -7.09 -6.18 -12.35
CA GLN A 145 -6.69 -6.78 -13.61
C GLN A 145 -5.76 -5.84 -14.38
N LEU A 146 -6.10 -4.55 -14.47
CA LEU A 146 -5.27 -3.52 -15.08
C LEU A 146 -3.90 -3.42 -14.40
N LEU A 147 -3.86 -3.29 -13.08
CA LEU A 147 -2.61 -3.13 -12.33
C LEU A 147 -1.69 -4.36 -12.40
N ARG A 148 -2.26 -5.57 -12.52
CA ARG A 148 -1.49 -6.80 -12.72
C ARG A 148 -0.96 -6.94 -14.15
N ALA A 149 -1.77 -6.60 -15.14
CA ALA A 149 -1.39 -6.74 -16.55
C ALA A 149 -0.39 -5.67 -16.99
N HIS A 150 -0.57 -4.43 -16.51
CA HIS A 150 0.21 -3.26 -16.91
C HIS A 150 0.87 -2.56 -15.70
N PRO A 151 1.73 -3.24 -14.92
CA PRO A 151 2.24 -2.72 -13.66
C PRO A 151 3.06 -1.43 -13.81
N ARG A 152 3.83 -1.29 -14.90
CA ARG A 152 4.62 -0.08 -15.18
C ARG A 152 3.74 1.12 -15.54
N LEU A 153 2.67 0.90 -16.31
CA LEU A 153 1.69 1.94 -16.60
C LEU A 153 1.02 2.38 -15.30
N GLY A 154 0.53 1.42 -14.50
CA GLY A 154 -0.08 1.69 -13.20
C GLY A 154 0.84 2.50 -12.28
N ALA A 155 2.11 2.10 -12.15
CA ALA A 155 3.08 2.79 -11.32
C ALA A 155 3.38 4.21 -11.79
N ARG A 156 3.64 4.42 -13.09
CA ARG A 156 3.88 5.74 -13.67
C ARG A 156 2.68 6.66 -13.45
N THR A 157 1.49 6.16 -13.75
CA THR A 157 0.22 6.89 -13.58
C THR A 157 -0.01 7.29 -12.14
N LEU A 158 0.15 6.37 -11.17
CA LEU A 158 -0.05 6.66 -9.76
C LEU A 158 0.97 7.68 -9.23
N LEU A 159 2.25 7.57 -9.62
CA LEU A 159 3.26 8.54 -9.22
C LEU A 159 2.99 9.95 -9.76
N GLU A 160 2.49 10.05 -10.99
CA GLU A 160 2.10 11.32 -11.59
C GLU A 160 0.84 11.89 -10.94
N PHE A 161 -0.16 11.04 -10.70
CA PHE A 161 -1.39 11.38 -10.00
C PHE A 161 -1.15 11.83 -8.55
N TRP A 162 -0.23 11.18 -7.83
CA TRP A 162 0.07 11.51 -6.43
C TRP A 162 0.95 12.74 -6.26
N GLU A 163 1.68 13.18 -7.29
CA GLU A 163 2.61 14.30 -7.18
C GLU A 163 1.96 15.61 -6.68
N PRO A 164 0.79 16.06 -7.20
CA PRO A 164 0.10 17.22 -6.65
C PRO A 164 -0.29 17.07 -5.17
N GLN A 165 -0.73 15.89 -4.75
CA GLN A 165 -1.10 15.62 -3.34
C GLN A 165 0.12 15.64 -2.42
N MET A 166 1.25 15.08 -2.86
CA MET A 166 2.50 15.14 -2.11
C MET A 166 2.99 16.59 -1.93
N ARG A 167 2.89 17.42 -2.99
CA ARG A 167 3.22 18.86 -2.92
C ARG A 167 2.28 19.67 -2.05
N ALA A 168 1.01 19.26 -1.98
CA ALA A 168 0.02 19.84 -1.09
C ALA A 168 0.16 19.35 0.36
N HIS A 169 1.16 18.51 0.67
CA HIS A 169 1.40 17.94 1.99
C HIS A 169 0.20 17.17 2.56
N LEU A 170 -0.56 16.47 1.71
CA LEU A 170 -1.62 15.60 2.21
C LEU A 170 -1.03 14.47 3.06
N ASP A 171 -1.75 14.08 4.11
CA ASP A 171 -1.32 13.03 5.04
C ASP A 171 -1.47 11.61 4.45
N ALA A 172 -2.33 11.46 3.44
CA ALA A 172 -2.66 10.21 2.78
C ALA A 172 -2.76 10.39 1.27
N LEU A 173 -2.31 9.38 0.53
CA LEU A 173 -2.47 9.28 -0.91
C LEU A 173 -3.63 8.32 -1.23
N PRO A 174 -4.58 8.73 -2.09
CA PRO A 174 -5.68 7.85 -2.50
C PRO A 174 -5.17 6.53 -3.07
N GLY A 175 -5.78 5.41 -2.66
CA GLY A 175 -5.42 4.07 -3.12
C GLY A 175 -4.15 3.46 -2.53
N LEU A 176 -3.28 4.23 -1.86
CA LEU A 176 -1.99 3.71 -1.38
C LEU A 176 -2.16 2.59 -0.34
N SER A 177 -3.09 2.73 0.60
CA SER A 177 -3.31 1.68 1.62
C SER A 177 -3.83 0.39 1.02
N GLU A 178 -4.67 0.46 -0.01
CA GLU A 178 -5.15 -0.71 -0.74
C GLU A 178 -3.99 -1.39 -1.48
N LEU A 179 -3.17 -0.59 -2.17
CA LEU A 179 -2.00 -1.08 -2.89
C LEU A 179 -1.00 -1.78 -1.95
N LEU A 180 -0.77 -1.24 -0.75
CA LEU A 180 0.14 -1.83 0.24
C LEU A 180 -0.42 -3.11 0.89
N ALA A 181 -1.75 -3.31 0.88
CA ALA A 181 -2.40 -4.48 1.46
C ALA A 181 -2.52 -5.64 0.47
N ASP A 182 -2.53 -5.37 -0.84
CA ASP A 182 -2.71 -6.37 -1.89
C ASP A 182 -1.37 -6.89 -2.43
N GLY A 183 -0.90 -8.02 -1.86
CA GLY A 183 0.31 -8.71 -2.30
C GLY A 183 0.25 -9.30 -3.73
N SER A 184 -0.87 -9.18 -4.43
CA SER A 184 -0.94 -9.52 -5.86
C SER A 184 -0.47 -8.39 -6.78
N LEU A 185 -0.22 -7.19 -6.24
CA LEU A 185 0.18 -5.99 -6.97
C LEU A 185 1.68 -5.67 -6.85
N ASP A 186 2.49 -6.67 -6.52
CA ASP A 186 3.96 -6.59 -6.38
C ASP A 186 4.67 -5.89 -7.54
N GLY A 187 4.19 -6.09 -8.77
CA GLY A 187 4.74 -5.44 -9.95
C GLY A 187 4.64 -3.91 -9.90
N VAL A 188 3.53 -3.38 -9.39
CA VAL A 188 3.33 -1.93 -9.21
C VAL A 188 4.14 -1.44 -8.00
N LEU A 189 4.08 -2.18 -6.88
CA LEU A 189 4.79 -1.82 -5.64
C LEU A 189 6.30 -1.63 -5.86
N LYS A 190 6.94 -2.53 -6.61
CA LYS A 190 8.36 -2.46 -6.96
C LYS A 190 8.76 -1.15 -7.64
N GLU A 191 7.87 -0.61 -8.45
CA GLU A 191 8.12 0.59 -9.26
C GLU A 191 7.80 1.88 -8.47
N VAL A 192 6.87 1.86 -7.51
CA VAL A 192 6.43 3.07 -6.78
C VAL A 192 7.15 3.31 -5.45
N LEU A 193 7.58 2.26 -4.75
CA LEU A 193 8.03 2.37 -3.36
C LEU A 193 9.27 3.26 -3.17
N ILE A 194 10.29 3.11 -4.02
CA ILE A 194 11.49 3.96 -3.95
C ILE A 194 11.18 5.41 -4.32
N PRO A 195 10.51 5.71 -5.45
CA PRO A 195 10.10 7.07 -5.75
C PRO A 195 9.27 7.74 -4.65
N LEU A 196 8.34 7.01 -4.01
CA LEU A 196 7.57 7.53 -2.89
C LEU A 196 8.44 7.84 -1.67
N LEU A 197 9.34 6.93 -1.29
CA LEU A 197 10.26 7.13 -0.18
C LEU A 197 11.21 8.32 -0.42
N GLU A 198 11.58 8.58 -1.67
CA GLU A 198 12.44 9.71 -2.02
C GLU A 198 11.69 11.05 -2.13
N ARG A 199 10.45 11.06 -2.65
CA ARG A 199 9.69 12.28 -2.96
C ARG A 199 8.77 12.71 -1.80
N TRP A 200 8.15 11.77 -1.10
CA TRP A 200 7.14 12.06 -0.06
C TRP A 200 7.72 12.09 1.36
N GLN A 201 8.69 12.97 1.57
CA GLN A 201 9.49 13.00 2.79
C GLN A 201 8.73 13.49 4.03
N ASP A 202 7.67 14.27 3.81
CA ASP A 202 6.87 14.91 4.87
C ASP A 202 5.67 14.07 5.32
N CYS A 203 5.46 12.88 4.75
CA CYS A 203 4.39 11.98 5.17
C CYS A 203 4.44 11.63 6.67
N THR A 204 3.33 11.16 7.23
CA THR A 204 3.29 10.76 8.64
C THR A 204 4.29 9.62 8.93
N TRP A 205 4.75 9.49 10.17
CA TRP A 205 5.63 8.39 10.56
C TRP A 205 4.99 7.01 10.35
N ARG A 206 3.65 6.91 10.41
CA ARG A 206 2.90 5.66 10.18
C ARG A 206 2.98 5.27 8.71
N THR A 207 2.74 6.23 7.83
CA THR A 207 2.86 6.06 6.38
C THR A 207 4.30 5.69 6.02
N GLN A 208 5.29 6.41 6.55
CA GLN A 208 6.70 6.10 6.32
C GLN A 208 7.06 4.68 6.80
N ARG A 209 6.57 4.26 7.98
CA ARG A 209 6.76 2.89 8.48
C ARG A 209 6.20 1.87 7.50
N ALA A 210 4.97 2.07 7.02
CA ALA A 210 4.32 1.17 6.07
C ALA A 210 5.09 1.07 4.74
N LEU A 211 5.57 2.21 4.21
CA LEU A 211 6.38 2.25 3.00
C LEU A 211 7.72 1.51 3.17
N LEU A 212 8.41 1.67 4.31
CA LEU A 212 9.66 0.97 4.59
C LEU A 212 9.45 -0.55 4.75
N LEU A 213 8.36 -0.97 5.42
CA LEU A 213 7.99 -2.39 5.53
C LEU A 213 7.74 -3.00 4.15
N ALA A 214 6.96 -2.33 3.31
CA ALA A 214 6.70 -2.78 1.94
C ALA A 214 7.98 -2.78 1.09
N ALA A 215 8.83 -1.76 1.22
CA ALA A 215 10.08 -1.69 0.47
C ALA A 215 11.03 -2.84 0.81
N LEU A 216 11.15 -3.21 2.09
CA LEU A 216 11.93 -4.38 2.51
C LEU A 216 11.42 -5.68 1.89
N ARG A 217 10.11 -5.79 1.63
CA ARG A 217 9.47 -6.99 1.08
C ARG A 217 9.60 -7.10 -0.44
N HIS A 218 9.38 -5.99 -1.15
CA HIS A 218 9.17 -6.04 -2.60
C HIS A 218 10.34 -5.49 -3.41
N VAL A 219 11.13 -4.56 -2.87
CA VAL A 219 12.19 -3.86 -3.62
C VAL A 219 13.53 -4.58 -3.47
N ASP A 220 14.37 -4.47 -4.50
CA ASP A 220 15.78 -4.88 -4.41
C ASP A 220 16.48 -4.22 -3.20
N HIS A 221 17.12 -5.05 -2.37
CA HIS A 221 17.71 -4.61 -1.10
C HIS A 221 18.91 -3.67 -1.30
N ALA A 222 19.66 -3.78 -2.40
CA ALA A 222 20.77 -2.87 -2.69
C ALA A 222 20.27 -1.47 -3.11
N VAL A 223 19.20 -1.43 -3.93
CA VAL A 223 18.50 -0.19 -4.26
C VAL A 223 17.95 0.49 -3.01
N LEU A 224 17.26 -0.28 -2.15
CA LEU A 224 16.73 0.25 -0.89
C LEU A 224 17.85 0.73 0.05
N ALA A 225 18.94 -0.02 0.20
CA ALA A 225 20.08 0.37 1.04
C ALA A 225 20.68 1.71 0.60
N THR A 226 20.74 1.96 -0.71
CA THR A 226 21.20 3.23 -1.29
C THR A 226 20.26 4.38 -0.94
N ALA A 227 18.95 4.19 -1.12
CA ALA A 227 17.94 5.19 -0.78
C ALA A 227 17.93 5.52 0.72
N VAL A 228 17.99 4.48 1.57
CA VAL A 228 18.07 4.61 3.04
C VAL A 228 19.32 5.37 3.48
N SER A 229 20.49 5.02 2.92
CA SER A 229 21.75 5.71 3.22
C SER A 229 21.66 7.21 2.90
N LYS A 230 21.15 7.55 1.70
CA LYS A 230 20.96 8.93 1.25
C LYS A 230 19.98 9.70 2.14
N ARG A 231 18.91 9.04 2.62
CA ARG A 231 17.92 9.66 3.50
C ARG A 231 18.47 9.90 4.90
N LEU A 232 19.12 8.92 5.51
CA LEU A 232 19.70 9.04 6.85
C LEU A 232 20.73 10.18 6.95
N ALA A 233 21.49 10.44 5.89
CA ALA A 233 22.45 11.54 5.84
C ALA A 233 21.81 12.93 5.99
N LYS A 234 20.50 13.06 5.71
CA LYS A 234 19.78 14.34 5.72
C LYS A 234 18.69 14.42 6.80
N LEU A 235 18.26 13.27 7.33
CA LEU A 235 17.13 13.21 8.26
C LEU A 235 17.56 13.69 9.66
N PRO A 236 16.91 14.72 10.23
CA PRO A 236 17.22 15.19 11.57
C PRO A 236 16.96 14.12 12.63
N ARG A 237 17.88 13.99 13.60
CA ARG A 237 17.79 12.99 14.69
C ARG A 237 16.65 13.28 15.68
N GLU A 238 16.14 14.52 15.67
CA GLU A 238 15.01 15.01 16.45
C GLU A 238 13.68 14.43 15.96
N GLN A 239 13.60 13.98 14.70
CA GLN A 239 12.44 13.26 14.17
C GLN A 239 12.43 11.80 14.63
N ILE A 240 12.37 11.60 15.95
CA ILE A 240 12.68 10.34 16.65
C ILE A 240 12.11 9.11 15.95
N ARG A 241 10.78 9.05 15.75
CA ARG A 241 10.13 7.87 15.15
C ARG A 241 10.58 7.62 13.70
N LYS A 242 10.62 8.67 12.88
CA LYS A 242 11.05 8.55 11.48
C LYS A 242 12.50 8.07 11.42
N TYR A 243 13.38 8.67 12.21
CA TYR A 243 14.80 8.29 12.26
C TYR A 243 14.99 6.85 12.75
N THR A 244 14.25 6.42 13.78
CA THR A 244 14.26 5.03 14.25
C THR A 244 13.94 4.04 13.13
N TYR A 245 12.87 4.25 12.34
CA TYR A 245 12.52 3.31 11.27
C TYR A 245 13.53 3.30 10.12
N TRP A 246 14.06 4.47 9.73
CA TRP A 246 15.12 4.53 8.71
C TRP A 246 16.39 3.85 9.19
N LEU A 247 16.82 4.08 10.43
CA LEU A 247 18.00 3.45 11.01
C LEU A 247 17.82 1.94 11.19
N ALA A 248 16.64 1.50 11.62
CA ALA A 248 16.31 0.08 11.70
C ALA A 248 16.37 -0.56 10.31
N THR A 249 15.77 0.06 9.29
CA THR A 249 15.85 -0.42 7.90
C THR A 249 17.30 -0.51 7.42
N ALA A 250 18.12 0.50 7.72
CA ALA A 250 19.53 0.52 7.35
C ALA A 250 20.31 -0.61 8.00
N PHE A 251 20.10 -0.83 9.30
CA PHE A 251 20.68 -1.93 10.04
C PHE A 251 20.24 -3.29 9.48
N LEU A 252 18.96 -3.48 9.18
CA LEU A 252 18.44 -4.74 8.65
C LEU A 252 19.03 -5.09 7.26
N LEU A 253 19.43 -4.09 6.47
CA LEU A 253 20.05 -4.27 5.16
C LEU A 253 21.58 -4.37 5.20
N GLN A 254 22.22 -3.66 6.15
CA GLN A 254 23.68 -3.58 6.27
C GLN A 254 24.08 -3.54 7.77
N PRO A 255 23.95 -4.65 8.52
CA PRO A 255 24.15 -4.66 9.97
C PRO A 255 25.53 -4.14 10.39
N GLU A 256 26.59 -4.61 9.71
CA GLU A 256 27.98 -4.29 10.03
C GLU A 256 28.28 -2.79 9.93
N ARG A 257 27.54 -2.09 9.05
CA ARG A 257 27.71 -0.65 8.84
C ARG A 257 26.97 0.19 9.89
N TYR A 258 25.80 -0.26 10.34
CA TYR A 258 24.88 0.56 11.14
C TYR A 258 24.75 0.12 12.60
N ALA A 259 25.37 -0.99 13.00
CA ALA A 259 25.39 -1.45 14.40
C ALA A 259 25.87 -0.35 15.37
N ALA A 260 26.96 0.34 14.99
CA ALA A 260 27.57 1.41 15.78
C ALA A 260 26.66 2.66 15.93
N ASP A 261 25.73 2.88 15.01
CA ASP A 261 24.75 3.98 15.09
C ASP A 261 23.50 3.58 15.89
N LEU A 262 23.10 2.31 15.81
CA LEU A 262 21.86 1.81 16.41
C LEU A 262 21.90 1.86 17.95
N GLN A 263 22.98 1.36 18.56
CA GLN A 263 23.11 1.26 20.02
C GLN A 263 23.09 2.65 20.70
N PRO A 264 23.91 3.65 20.30
CA PRO A 264 23.90 4.97 20.93
C PRO A 264 22.58 5.72 20.73
N PHE A 265 21.93 5.53 19.58
CA PHE A 265 20.69 6.22 19.28
C PHE A 265 19.50 5.65 20.05
N CYS A 266 19.30 4.32 20.02
CA CYS A 266 18.11 3.66 20.56
C CYS A 266 18.25 3.21 22.03
N GLY A 267 19.42 2.70 22.44
CA GLY A 267 19.58 1.89 23.68
C GLY A 267 19.26 2.57 25.01
N ARG A 268 19.04 3.89 25.03
CA ARG A 268 18.81 4.67 26.25
C ARG A 268 17.37 5.16 26.43
N SER A 269 16.48 5.03 25.45
CA SER A 269 15.12 5.56 25.53
C SER A 269 14.07 4.53 25.12
N LYS A 270 13.11 4.25 26.01
CA LYS A 270 11.95 3.39 25.71
C LYS A 270 11.11 3.94 24.54
N GLU A 271 11.05 5.27 24.39
CA GLU A 271 10.36 5.94 23.28
C GLU A 271 10.93 5.54 21.91
N LYS A 272 12.23 5.18 21.87
CA LYS A 272 12.92 4.73 20.65
C LYS A 272 12.90 3.22 20.50
N LEU A 273 13.03 2.50 21.62
CA LEU A 273 13.12 1.04 21.62
C LEU A 273 11.80 0.36 21.29
N LEU A 274 10.66 0.90 21.72
CA LEU A 274 9.35 0.32 21.37
C LEU A 274 9.10 0.34 19.85
N PRO A 275 9.22 1.50 19.15
CA PRO A 275 9.14 1.53 17.69
C PRO A 275 10.15 0.62 16.99
N LEU A 276 11.39 0.52 17.51
CA LEU A 276 12.40 -0.39 16.97
C LEU A 276 11.95 -1.85 17.07
N LEU A 277 11.52 -2.28 18.26
CA LEU A 277 11.05 -3.64 18.52
C LEU A 277 9.84 -3.99 17.64
N ASP A 278 8.83 -3.11 17.61
CA ASP A 278 7.61 -3.30 16.80
C ASP A 278 7.89 -3.36 15.31
N PHE A 279 8.90 -2.60 14.84
CA PHE A 279 9.29 -2.62 13.43
C PHE A 279 10.07 -3.88 13.07
N VAL A 280 11.11 -4.21 13.85
CA VAL A 280 11.95 -5.38 13.60
C VAL A 280 11.14 -6.67 13.66
N VAL A 281 10.27 -6.84 14.65
CA VAL A 281 9.40 -8.02 14.73
C VAL A 281 8.46 -8.11 13.52
N ALA A 282 7.88 -6.99 13.08
CA ALA A 282 7.02 -6.97 11.89
C ALA A 282 7.76 -7.26 10.57
N VAL A 283 9.03 -6.85 10.45
CA VAL A 283 9.87 -7.19 9.28
C VAL A 283 10.22 -8.67 9.28
N LEU A 284 10.56 -9.19 10.46
CA LEU A 284 11.06 -10.54 10.59
C LEU A 284 9.95 -11.58 10.61
N ALA A 285 8.74 -11.23 11.03
CA ALA A 285 7.57 -12.09 11.00
C ALA A 285 7.42 -12.73 9.61
N ASP A 286 7.11 -14.02 9.58
CA ASP A 286 6.86 -14.76 8.35
C ASP A 286 5.45 -14.44 7.85
N GLU A 287 5.28 -13.21 7.37
CA GLU A 287 4.06 -12.73 6.76
C GLU A 287 4.16 -12.87 5.25
N GLN A 288 3.16 -13.53 4.65
CA GLN A 288 3.02 -13.64 3.18
C GLN A 288 4.20 -14.34 2.48
N GLY A 289 4.94 -15.19 3.20
CA GLY A 289 6.07 -15.96 2.66
C GLY A 289 7.36 -15.15 2.44
N PHE A 290 7.39 -13.88 2.86
CA PHE A 290 8.61 -13.09 2.88
C PHE A 290 9.42 -13.39 4.15
N LYS A 291 10.67 -13.80 3.98
CA LYS A 291 11.57 -14.08 5.10
C LYS A 291 12.90 -13.35 4.91
N LEU A 292 13.00 -12.14 5.48
CA LEU A 292 14.29 -11.50 5.65
C LEU A 292 15.16 -12.35 6.59
N ARG A 293 16.28 -12.85 6.08
CA ARG A 293 17.27 -13.57 6.89
C ARG A 293 18.34 -12.60 7.35
N LEU A 294 18.50 -12.49 8.67
CA LEU A 294 19.59 -11.74 9.28
C LEU A 294 20.69 -12.71 9.70
N PRO A 295 21.97 -12.31 9.60
CA PRO A 295 23.06 -13.03 10.25
C PRO A 295 22.81 -13.17 11.75
N PRO A 296 23.20 -14.29 12.39
CA PRO A 296 22.97 -14.49 13.83
C PRO A 296 23.57 -13.38 14.69
N LEU A 297 24.76 -12.87 14.31
CA LEU A 297 25.40 -11.76 15.01
C LEU A 297 24.54 -10.49 14.98
N ALA A 298 23.89 -10.18 13.85
CA ALA A 298 23.00 -9.03 13.75
C ALA A 298 21.74 -9.17 14.64
N VAL A 299 21.23 -10.40 14.78
CA VAL A 299 20.14 -10.69 15.74
C VAL A 299 20.61 -10.48 17.18
N ALA A 300 21.82 -10.93 17.52
CA ALA A 300 22.40 -10.68 18.84
C ALA A 300 22.64 -9.19 19.10
N GLU A 301 23.09 -8.41 18.12
CA GLU A 301 23.22 -6.96 18.25
C GLU A 301 21.87 -6.28 18.53
N LEU A 302 20.80 -6.68 17.82
CA LEU A 302 19.44 -6.20 18.10
C LEU A 302 19.00 -6.56 19.52
N LEU A 303 19.24 -7.80 19.96
CA LEU A 303 18.92 -8.25 21.31
C LEU A 303 19.69 -7.45 22.36
N ASN A 304 20.98 -7.17 22.14
CA ASN A 304 21.80 -6.36 23.03
C ASN A 304 21.30 -4.91 23.17
N VAL A 305 20.71 -4.33 22.10
CA VAL A 305 20.07 -3.01 22.13
C VAL A 305 18.73 -3.05 22.88
N ILE A 306 17.90 -4.06 22.60
CA ILE A 306 16.48 -4.09 22.95
C ILE A 306 16.23 -4.77 24.30
N ALA A 307 16.70 -6.01 24.45
CA ALA A 307 16.34 -6.90 25.55
C ALA A 307 16.62 -6.31 26.95
N PRO A 308 17.72 -5.57 27.21
CA PRO A 308 18.00 -5.01 28.54
C PRO A 308 16.92 -4.08 29.11
N ARG A 309 16.02 -3.55 28.27
CA ARG A 309 14.95 -2.62 28.69
C ARG A 309 13.57 -3.26 28.81
N PHE A 310 13.43 -4.49 28.35
CA PHE A 310 12.19 -5.27 28.43
C PHE A 310 12.52 -6.54 29.19
N ALA A 311 12.47 -6.50 30.52
CA ALA A 311 12.68 -7.71 31.32
C ALA A 311 11.55 -8.72 31.08
N PRO A 312 11.81 -10.04 31.21
CA PRO A 312 10.75 -11.05 31.18
C PRO A 312 9.70 -10.75 32.24
N GLN A 313 8.49 -10.39 31.82
CA GLN A 313 7.41 -10.00 32.71
C GLN A 313 6.12 -10.71 32.32
N GLN A 314 5.37 -11.15 33.34
CA GLN A 314 4.00 -11.62 33.18
C GLN A 314 3.01 -10.46 33.39
N ASP A 315 1.88 -10.54 32.72
CA ASP A 315 0.74 -9.67 32.91
C ASP A 315 -0.10 -10.11 34.13
N ARG A 316 -1.20 -9.38 34.38
CA ARG A 316 -2.12 -9.66 35.50
C ARG A 316 -2.85 -11.01 35.41
N TYR A 317 -2.76 -11.71 34.28
CA TYR A 317 -3.37 -13.01 34.03
C TYR A 317 -2.33 -14.15 34.01
N GLY A 318 -1.07 -13.85 34.34
CA GLY A 318 0.02 -14.82 34.33
C GLY A 318 0.59 -15.13 32.94
N GLN A 319 0.14 -14.41 31.90
CA GLN A 319 0.67 -14.56 30.54
C GLN A 319 1.88 -13.65 30.34
N LEU A 320 2.81 -14.00 29.46
CA LEU A 320 3.92 -13.10 29.13
C LEU A 320 3.40 -11.80 28.52
N CYS A 321 3.91 -10.65 28.96
CA CYS A 321 3.51 -9.37 28.39
C CYS A 321 3.93 -9.28 26.91
N GLU A 322 3.18 -8.53 26.10
CA GLU A 322 3.37 -8.45 24.65
C GLU A 322 4.82 -8.11 24.25
N ASN A 323 5.44 -7.15 24.94
CA ASN A 323 6.83 -6.76 24.67
C ASN A 323 7.83 -7.88 25.01
N THR A 324 7.57 -8.65 26.07
CA THR A 324 8.39 -9.82 26.40
C THR A 324 8.27 -10.88 25.31
N GLN A 325 7.05 -11.17 24.84
CA GLN A 325 6.81 -12.12 23.75
C GLN A 325 7.56 -11.70 22.48
N LYS A 326 7.51 -10.41 22.13
CA LYS A 326 8.25 -9.85 20.99
C LYS A 326 9.76 -10.07 21.13
N VAL A 327 10.34 -9.78 22.29
CA VAL A 327 11.78 -10.01 22.53
C VAL A 327 12.13 -11.50 22.49
N LEU A 328 11.33 -12.37 23.10
CA LEU A 328 11.54 -13.81 23.05
C LEU A 328 11.43 -14.37 21.63
N SER A 329 10.62 -13.78 20.75
CA SER A 329 10.57 -14.20 19.35
C SER A 329 11.89 -13.92 18.60
N LEU A 330 12.67 -12.91 19.01
CA LEU A 330 14.02 -12.66 18.48
C LEU A 330 15.02 -13.68 19.03
N PHE A 331 14.91 -14.04 20.30
CA PHE A 331 15.71 -15.13 20.89
C PHE A 331 15.44 -16.48 20.22
N GLU A 332 14.18 -16.79 19.92
CA GLU A 332 13.82 -18.04 19.23
C GLU A 332 14.50 -18.16 17.86
N ARG A 333 14.75 -17.04 17.17
CA ARG A 333 15.50 -17.05 15.90
C ARG A 333 16.94 -17.50 16.07
N LEU A 334 17.59 -17.16 17.17
CA LEU A 334 18.91 -17.70 17.49
C LEU A 334 18.80 -19.18 17.91
N ALA A 335 17.73 -19.55 18.62
CA ALA A 335 17.52 -20.91 19.11
C ALA A 335 17.42 -21.97 18.00
N VAL A 336 16.79 -21.61 16.87
CA VAL A 336 16.59 -22.52 15.74
C VAL A 336 17.80 -22.58 14.79
N GLU A 337 18.77 -21.69 14.96
CA GLU A 337 19.97 -21.60 14.12
C GLU A 337 21.14 -22.30 14.82
N THR A 338 21.78 -23.25 14.14
CA THR A 338 22.77 -24.18 14.73
C THR A 338 24.21 -23.93 14.26
N SER A 339 24.39 -22.98 13.35
CA SER A 339 25.68 -22.54 12.83
C SER A 339 26.66 -22.10 13.94
N PRO A 340 27.98 -22.22 13.72
CA PRO A 340 29.00 -21.69 14.63
C PRO A 340 28.78 -20.20 14.97
N GLU A 341 28.42 -19.40 13.97
CA GLU A 341 28.15 -17.97 14.11
C GLU A 341 27.00 -17.69 15.09
N ALA A 342 25.97 -18.55 15.12
CA ALA A 342 24.87 -18.42 16.08
C ALA A 342 25.28 -18.79 17.50
N ARG A 343 26.22 -19.74 17.67
CA ARG A 343 26.78 -20.06 18.98
C ARG A 343 27.65 -18.91 19.49
N ASP A 344 28.48 -18.34 18.63
CA ASP A 344 29.30 -17.17 18.94
C ASP A 344 28.42 -15.96 19.31
N ALA A 345 27.29 -15.77 18.60
CA ALA A 345 26.31 -14.75 18.92
C ALA A 345 25.66 -14.95 20.31
N VAL A 346 25.36 -16.20 20.70
CA VAL A 346 24.84 -16.54 22.03
C VAL A 346 25.89 -16.31 23.13
N GLU A 347 27.14 -16.70 22.89
CA GLU A 347 28.25 -16.44 23.82
C GLU A 347 28.53 -14.94 23.97
N MET A 348 28.45 -14.18 22.88
CA MET A 348 28.53 -12.72 22.92
C MET A 348 27.44 -12.15 23.84
N LEU A 349 26.18 -12.57 23.70
CA LEU A 349 25.09 -12.12 24.58
C LEU A 349 25.32 -12.51 26.05
N ARG A 350 25.86 -13.71 26.33
CA ARG A 350 26.19 -14.14 27.70
C ARG A 350 27.27 -13.27 28.35
N SER A 351 28.23 -12.78 27.56
CA SER A 351 29.29 -11.91 28.06
C SER A 351 28.79 -10.51 28.47
N VAL A 352 27.61 -10.10 27.96
CA VAL A 352 27.01 -8.82 28.28
C VAL A 352 26.34 -8.89 29.67
N ARG A 353 26.92 -8.20 30.66
CA ARG A 353 26.42 -8.20 32.05
C ARG A 353 24.92 -7.92 32.19
N VAL A 354 24.37 -6.99 31.40
CA VAL A 354 22.95 -6.63 31.50
C VAL A 354 22.01 -7.72 30.99
N MET A 355 22.52 -8.68 30.21
CA MET A 355 21.76 -9.83 29.71
C MET A 355 21.59 -10.93 30.75
N GLY A 356 22.14 -10.78 31.96
CA GLY A 356 21.91 -11.71 33.07
C GLY A 356 20.42 -11.90 33.42
N ILE A 357 19.55 -10.94 33.10
CA ILE A 357 18.08 -11.08 33.24
C ILE A 357 17.46 -12.11 32.29
N TYR A 358 18.22 -12.58 31.29
CA TYR A 358 17.84 -13.59 30.30
C TYR A 358 18.75 -14.83 30.37
N SER A 359 19.46 -15.07 31.48
CA SER A 359 20.38 -16.21 31.65
C SER A 359 19.74 -17.54 31.28
N ASP A 360 18.55 -17.80 31.81
CA ASP A 360 17.86 -19.08 31.63
C ASP A 360 17.46 -19.30 30.17
N THR A 361 17.06 -18.22 29.49
CA THR A 361 16.75 -18.23 28.05
C THR A 361 18.00 -18.53 27.22
N LEU A 362 19.12 -17.87 27.52
CA LEU A 362 20.41 -18.09 26.84
C LEU A 362 21.00 -19.48 27.12
N GLU A 363 20.78 -20.05 28.30
CA GLU A 363 21.13 -21.43 28.62
C GLU A 363 20.31 -22.42 27.81
N ASP A 364 19.00 -22.20 27.72
CA ASP A 364 18.12 -23.07 26.96
C ASP A 364 18.45 -23.07 25.46
N ILE A 365 18.68 -21.89 24.89
CA ILE A 365 19.12 -21.73 23.49
C ILE A 365 20.38 -22.55 23.22
N ALA A 366 21.43 -22.40 24.04
CA ALA A 366 22.68 -23.13 23.82
C ALA A 366 22.49 -24.65 23.95
N ARG A 367 21.64 -25.12 24.89
CA ARG A 367 21.30 -26.54 25.00
C ARG A 367 20.60 -27.05 23.74
N ARG A 368 19.67 -26.27 23.17
CA ARG A 368 18.97 -26.63 21.93
C ARG A 368 19.91 -26.68 20.74
N GLN A 369 20.78 -25.69 20.57
CA GLN A 369 21.80 -25.65 19.52
C GLN A 369 22.78 -26.82 19.62
N ALA A 370 23.20 -27.20 20.84
CA ALA A 370 24.09 -28.35 21.04
C ALA A 370 23.44 -29.70 20.71
N ARG A 371 22.13 -29.84 20.98
CA ARG A 371 21.37 -31.08 20.70
C ARG A 371 21.07 -31.29 19.22
N ALA A 372 20.91 -30.21 18.46
CA ALA A 372 20.54 -30.29 17.05
C ALA A 372 21.69 -30.78 16.13
N GLY A 373 22.93 -30.86 16.64
CA GLY A 373 24.10 -31.25 15.85
C GLY A 373 24.48 -30.20 14.79
N PRO A 374 25.68 -30.26 14.21
CA PRO A 374 26.01 -29.42 13.06
C PRO A 374 25.18 -29.90 11.85
N THR A 375 24.36 -29.02 11.29
CA THR A 375 23.71 -29.24 10.00
C THR A 375 24.82 -29.16 8.94
N GLU A 376 25.18 -30.30 8.33
CA GLU A 376 26.08 -30.31 7.18
C GLU A 376 25.42 -29.53 6.04
N HIS A 377 26.13 -28.51 5.52
CA HIS A 377 25.73 -27.71 4.37
C HIS A 377 26.24 -28.31 3.06
#